data_AF-A0A359MPH8-F1
#
_entry.id   AF-A0A359MPH8-F1
#
_cell.length_a   1.000
_cell.length_b   1.000
_cell.length_c   1.000
_cell.angle_alpha   90.00
_cell.angle_beta   90.00
_cell.angle_gamma   90.00
#
_symmetry.space_group_name_H-M   'P 1'
#
loop_
_entity.id
_entity.type
_entity.pdbx_description
1 polymer ?
#
loop_
_entity_poly.entity_id
_entity_poly.type
_entity_poly.pdbx_seq_one_letter_code
_entity_poly.pdbx_strand_id
1 'polypeptide(L)'
;RVVIDLWKDTDMIVEDLPSDRKFSFKTGVNIMYGCNNFCSYCIVPYVRGRERSRNPEDIIAEVKALAADGVVEIMLLGQNVNSYGKNLTNPISFAQLLKEIEKIDGIERIRFMTSHPKDLSQELIDVMKDSTKICRHLHLPLQSGSTRLLKIMNRRYTKESYLDLVERIRTAMPDISLTTDIIVGFPGETEEDFLETMDVVRKVGYESAFTFLYSKRTGTPAATMENQVEEAVAKERFDRLLKLVQE
;
A
#
# COMPACT_ATOMS: atom_id res chain seq x y z
N ARG A 1 25.58 -21.26 -14.70
CA ARG A 1 24.49 -20.56 -15.44
C ARG A 1 23.19 -21.01 -14.79
N VAL A 2 22.44 -20.10 -14.18
CA VAL A 2 21.10 -20.40 -13.65
C VAL A 2 20.17 -20.58 -14.86
N VAL A 3 19.50 -21.72 -14.96
CA VAL A 3 18.47 -21.95 -15.96
C VAL A 3 17.16 -21.49 -15.34
N ILE A 4 16.56 -20.44 -15.89
CA ILE A 4 15.28 -19.89 -15.44
C ILE A 4 14.22 -20.37 -16.42
N ASP A 5 13.28 -21.16 -15.93
CA ASP A 5 12.12 -21.58 -16.70
C ASP A 5 11.04 -20.49 -16.63
N LEU A 6 10.46 -20.14 -17.78
CA LEU A 6 9.45 -19.10 -17.89
C LEU A 6 8.09 -19.75 -18.09
N TRP A 7 7.30 -19.76 -17.02
CA TRP A 7 5.96 -20.35 -17.06
C TRP A 7 4.99 -19.39 -17.76
N LYS A 8 4.10 -19.97 -18.58
CA LYS A 8 3.06 -19.20 -19.28
C LYS A 8 2.05 -18.59 -18.30
N ASP A 9 1.77 -19.29 -17.21
CA ASP A 9 0.79 -18.91 -16.20
C ASP A 9 1.51 -18.43 -14.94
N THR A 10 1.00 -17.36 -14.35
CA THR A 10 1.60 -16.76 -13.13
C THR A 10 1.03 -17.38 -11.86
N ASP A 11 0.55 -18.62 -11.91
CA ASP A 11 -0.36 -19.19 -10.89
C ASP A 11 0.34 -19.61 -9.60
N MET A 12 1.63 -19.88 -9.69
CA MET A 12 2.45 -20.33 -8.58
C MET A 12 3.37 -19.22 -8.06
N ILE A 13 3.73 -19.34 -6.79
CA ILE A 13 4.76 -18.54 -6.15
C ILE A 13 6.09 -19.29 -6.31
N VAL A 14 7.10 -18.62 -6.84
CA VAL A 14 8.46 -19.15 -6.93
C VAL A 14 9.25 -18.63 -5.74
N GLU A 15 9.69 -19.56 -4.90
CA GLU A 15 10.55 -19.31 -3.75
C GLU A 15 12.03 -19.33 -4.17
N ASP A 16 12.92 -18.82 -3.30
CA ASP A 16 14.38 -18.88 -3.45
C ASP A 16 14.95 -18.29 -4.75
N LEU A 17 14.27 -17.28 -5.30
CA LEU A 17 14.80 -16.54 -6.45
C LEU A 17 16.08 -15.77 -6.07
N PRO A 18 17.16 -15.87 -6.87
CA PRO A 18 18.36 -15.09 -6.61
C PRO A 18 18.06 -13.60 -6.62
N SER A 19 18.45 -12.90 -5.55
CA SER A 19 18.27 -11.46 -5.41
C SER A 19 19.63 -10.77 -5.42
N ASP A 20 19.87 -9.93 -6.43
CA ASP A 20 21.03 -9.04 -6.45
C ASP A 20 20.71 -7.76 -5.67
N ARG A 21 21.35 -7.59 -4.51
CA ARG A 21 21.06 -6.48 -3.60
C ARG A 21 21.93 -5.29 -3.95
N LYS A 22 21.29 -4.16 -4.27
CA LYS A 22 21.98 -2.87 -4.46
C LYS A 22 22.75 -2.42 -3.21
N PHE A 23 22.25 -2.74 -2.03
CA PHE A 23 22.86 -2.41 -0.74
C PHE A 23 23.05 -3.67 0.08
N SER A 24 24.18 -3.80 0.77
CA SER A 24 24.47 -4.96 1.61
C SER A 24 23.57 -5.04 2.85
N PHE A 25 23.20 -3.87 3.40
CA PHE A 25 22.53 -3.76 4.70
C PHE A 25 21.00 -3.71 4.64
N LYS A 26 20.40 -3.60 3.44
CA LYS A 26 18.93 -3.51 3.28
C LYS A 26 18.39 -4.21 2.04
N THR A 27 17.18 -4.74 2.14
CA THR A 27 16.50 -5.38 0.99
C THR A 27 14.97 -5.36 1.09
N GLY A 28 14.31 -5.62 -0.04
CA GLY A 28 12.88 -5.90 -0.09
C GLY A 28 12.59 -7.40 -0.03
N VAL A 29 11.52 -7.78 0.65
CA VAL A 29 11.02 -9.16 0.74
C VAL A 29 9.55 -9.16 0.31
N ASN A 30 9.22 -9.79 -0.82
CA ASN A 30 7.84 -9.91 -1.26
C ASN A 30 7.11 -10.86 -0.32
N ILE A 31 6.01 -10.49 0.32
CA ILE A 31 5.23 -11.41 1.18
C ILE A 31 3.98 -11.95 0.48
N MET A 32 3.57 -11.33 -0.62
CA MET A 32 2.38 -11.69 -1.36
C MET A 32 2.39 -11.11 -2.77
N TYR A 33 1.52 -11.64 -3.62
CA TYR A 33 1.35 -11.23 -5.01
C TYR A 33 -0.12 -11.05 -5.36
N GLY A 34 -0.41 -10.18 -6.33
CA GLY A 34 -1.77 -9.94 -6.82
C GLY A 34 -2.61 -9.12 -5.85
N CYS A 35 -3.84 -8.79 -6.24
CA CYS A 35 -4.71 -7.93 -5.43
C CYS A 35 -6.19 -8.21 -5.71
N ASN A 36 -6.99 -8.33 -4.64
CA ASN A 36 -8.43 -8.58 -4.74
C ASN A 36 -9.30 -7.31 -4.64
N ASN A 37 -8.70 -6.10 -4.69
CA ASN A 37 -9.44 -4.85 -4.49
C ASN A 37 -10.21 -4.37 -5.73
N PHE A 38 -9.73 -4.67 -6.95
CA PHE A 38 -10.37 -4.26 -8.21
C PHE A 38 -10.74 -2.76 -8.23
N CYS A 39 -9.85 -1.90 -7.75
CA CYS A 39 -10.04 -0.46 -7.84
C CYS A 39 -10.21 -0.08 -9.32
N SER A 40 -11.18 0.77 -9.65
CA SER A 40 -11.61 0.96 -11.05
C SER A 40 -10.53 1.57 -11.94
N TYR A 41 -9.50 2.22 -11.37
CA TYR A 41 -8.33 2.74 -12.09
C TYR A 41 -7.13 1.78 -12.11
N CYS A 42 -7.16 0.67 -11.37
CA CYS A 42 -5.99 -0.15 -11.12
C CYS A 42 -5.96 -1.39 -12.02
N ILE A 43 -4.90 -1.52 -12.81
CA ILE A 43 -4.71 -2.65 -13.73
C ILE A 43 -4.19 -3.92 -13.02
N VAL A 44 -3.63 -3.77 -11.81
CA VAL A 44 -2.91 -4.83 -11.07
C VAL A 44 -3.68 -6.14 -10.98
N PRO A 45 -4.97 -6.20 -10.60
CA PRO A 45 -5.69 -7.46 -10.50
C PRO A 45 -5.80 -8.24 -11.82
N TYR A 46 -5.72 -7.55 -12.95
CA TYR A 46 -5.84 -8.15 -14.27
C TYR A 46 -4.50 -8.68 -14.80
N VAL A 47 -3.37 -8.07 -14.40
CA VAL A 47 -2.03 -8.43 -14.91
C VAL A 47 -1.17 -9.19 -13.90
N ARG A 48 -1.48 -9.12 -12.60
CA ARG A 48 -0.81 -9.87 -11.52
C ARG A 48 -1.68 -10.97 -10.93
N GLY A 49 -2.91 -11.11 -11.41
CA GLY A 49 -3.87 -12.10 -10.95
C GLY A 49 -4.44 -11.81 -9.56
N ARG A 50 -5.12 -12.83 -9.04
CA ARG A 50 -5.73 -12.82 -7.70
C ARG A 50 -4.66 -12.79 -6.62
N GLU A 51 -5.07 -12.29 -5.46
CA GLU A 51 -4.22 -12.24 -4.27
C GLU A 51 -3.76 -13.64 -3.84
N ARG A 52 -2.46 -13.77 -3.58
CA ARG A 52 -1.79 -14.98 -3.06
C ARG A 52 -0.75 -14.59 -2.04
N SER A 53 -0.88 -15.09 -0.82
CA SER A 53 0.13 -14.90 0.22
C SER A 53 1.20 -15.98 0.09
N ARG A 54 2.46 -15.62 0.32
CA ARG A 54 3.51 -16.61 0.55
C ARG A 54 3.27 -17.30 1.88
N ASN A 55 3.85 -18.48 2.05
CA ASN A 55 3.84 -19.18 3.34
C ASN A 55 4.67 -18.36 4.36
N PRO A 56 4.15 -18.11 5.57
CA PRO A 56 4.89 -17.39 6.62
C PRO A 56 6.23 -18.03 6.96
N GLU A 57 6.32 -19.37 6.94
CA GLU A 57 7.55 -20.08 7.29
C GLU A 57 8.68 -19.77 6.30
N ASP A 58 8.37 -19.73 5.01
CA ASP A 58 9.32 -19.40 3.94
C ASP A 58 9.79 -17.95 4.04
N ILE A 59 8.87 -17.01 4.32
CA ILE A 59 9.21 -15.60 4.56
C ILE A 59 10.15 -15.46 5.78
N ILE A 60 9.83 -16.13 6.89
CA ILE A 60 10.63 -16.06 8.12
C ILE A 60 12.01 -16.68 7.89
N ALA A 61 12.10 -17.80 7.16
CA ALA A 61 13.37 -18.43 6.80
C ALA A 61 14.23 -17.51 5.92
N GLU A 62 13.64 -16.87 4.91
CA GLU A 62 14.33 -15.90 4.05
C GLU A 62 14.86 -14.72 4.87
N VAL A 63 14.04 -14.14 5.75
CA VAL A 63 14.48 -13.01 6.59
C VAL A 63 15.60 -13.41 7.55
N LYS A 64 15.56 -14.62 8.12
CA LYS A 64 16.66 -15.14 8.95
C LYS A 64 17.96 -15.29 8.16
N ALA A 65 17.88 -15.79 6.93
CA ALA A 65 19.05 -15.92 6.05
C ALA A 65 19.63 -14.54 5.71
N LEU A 66 18.77 -13.56 5.41
CA LEU A 66 19.19 -12.19 5.15
C LEU A 66 19.87 -11.55 6.38
N ALA A 67 19.33 -11.76 7.57
CA ALA A 67 19.93 -11.27 8.82
C ALA A 67 21.33 -11.88 9.05
N ALA A 68 21.48 -13.18 8.82
CA ALA A 68 22.78 -13.86 8.91
C ALA A 68 23.80 -13.34 7.88
N ASP A 69 23.32 -12.82 6.76
CA ASP A 69 24.11 -12.19 5.69
C ASP A 69 24.33 -10.67 5.91
N GLY A 70 24.05 -10.17 7.13
CA GLY A 70 24.33 -8.80 7.55
C GLY A 70 23.28 -7.75 7.14
N VAL A 71 22.11 -8.17 6.67
CA VAL A 71 20.97 -7.26 6.45
C VAL A 71 20.39 -6.84 7.79
N VAL A 72 20.24 -5.53 8.00
CA VAL A 72 19.65 -4.96 9.23
C VAL A 72 18.30 -4.29 8.98
N GLU A 73 17.98 -3.93 7.73
CA GLU A 73 16.70 -3.31 7.34
C GLU A 73 16.00 -4.11 6.24
N ILE A 74 14.72 -4.43 6.47
CA ILE A 74 13.87 -5.09 5.47
C ILE A 74 12.65 -4.24 5.13
N MET A 75 12.22 -4.31 3.88
CA MET A 75 10.95 -3.76 3.42
C MET A 75 10.05 -4.90 2.92
N LEU A 76 8.95 -5.15 3.63
CA LEU A 76 7.95 -6.13 3.21
C LEU A 76 7.12 -5.54 2.06
N LEU A 77 7.03 -6.29 0.97
CA LEU A 77 6.43 -5.87 -0.28
C LEU A 77 5.21 -6.71 -0.63
N GLY A 78 4.18 -6.06 -1.17
CA GLY A 78 2.95 -6.65 -1.65
C GLY A 78 2.16 -5.63 -2.45
N GLN A 79 0.96 -6.00 -2.92
CA GLN A 79 0.04 -5.03 -3.51
C GLN A 79 -1.02 -4.54 -2.50
N ASN A 80 -1.29 -5.33 -1.46
CA ASN A 80 -2.12 -4.97 -0.31
C ASN A 80 -1.64 -5.77 0.90
N VAL A 81 -0.54 -5.36 1.53
CA VAL A 81 0.09 -6.14 2.62
C VAL A 81 -0.88 -6.43 3.78
N ASN A 82 -1.89 -5.59 4.00
CA ASN A 82 -2.86 -5.76 5.07
C ASN A 82 -3.79 -6.97 4.89
N SER A 83 -3.97 -7.48 3.67
CA SER A 83 -4.78 -8.67 3.41
C SER A 83 -3.97 -9.98 3.43
N TYR A 84 -2.67 -9.91 3.72
CA TYR A 84 -1.82 -11.09 3.86
C TYR A 84 -2.44 -12.15 4.79
N GLY A 85 -2.31 -13.41 4.38
CA GLY A 85 -2.70 -14.59 5.15
C GLY A 85 -4.14 -15.05 4.98
N LYS A 86 -5.02 -14.23 4.39
CA LYS A 86 -6.45 -14.56 4.20
C LYS A 86 -6.72 -15.78 3.31
N ASN A 87 -5.75 -16.18 2.48
CA ASN A 87 -5.83 -17.27 1.50
C ASN A 87 -4.92 -18.46 1.82
N LEU A 88 -4.29 -18.47 3.01
CA LEU A 88 -3.48 -19.60 3.46
C LEU A 88 -4.36 -20.69 4.06
N THR A 89 -3.93 -21.95 3.96
CA THR A 89 -4.58 -23.08 4.63
C THR A 89 -4.60 -22.92 6.15
N ASN A 90 -3.51 -22.36 6.70
CA ASN A 90 -3.38 -21.99 8.11
C ASN A 90 -3.18 -20.47 8.18
N PRO A 91 -4.27 -19.67 8.29
CA PRO A 91 -4.19 -18.22 8.26
C PRO A 91 -3.40 -17.66 9.45
N ILE A 92 -2.52 -16.70 9.14
CA ILE A 92 -1.85 -15.82 10.10
C ILE A 92 -2.03 -14.38 9.59
N SER A 93 -2.37 -13.43 10.46
CA SER A 93 -2.56 -12.04 10.03
C SER A 93 -1.23 -11.38 9.66
N PHE A 94 -1.28 -10.29 8.89
CA PHE A 94 -0.08 -9.48 8.63
C PHE A 94 0.58 -8.97 9.92
N ALA A 95 -0.23 -8.60 10.92
CA ALA A 95 0.26 -8.13 12.21
C ALA A 95 0.98 -9.26 13.00
N GLN A 96 0.47 -10.48 12.92
CA GLN A 96 1.12 -11.67 13.48
C GLN A 96 2.42 -12.01 12.74
N LEU A 97 2.45 -11.93 11.40
CA LEU A 97 3.70 -12.11 10.64
C LEU A 97 4.76 -11.08 11.08
N LEU A 98 4.39 -9.81 11.22
CA LEU A 98 5.30 -8.76 11.70
C LEU A 98 5.88 -9.08 13.09
N LYS A 99 5.04 -9.58 14.01
CA LYS A 99 5.48 -10.04 15.34
C LYS A 99 6.51 -11.18 15.26
N GLU A 100 6.33 -12.14 14.36
CA GLU A 100 7.30 -13.22 14.18
C GLU A 100 8.63 -12.72 13.57
N ILE A 101 8.55 -11.80 12.60
CA ILE A 101 9.72 -11.20 11.97
C ILE A 101 10.50 -10.32 12.97
N GLU A 102 9.81 -9.59 13.86
CA GLU A 102 10.44 -8.75 14.88
C GLU A 102 11.35 -9.55 15.83
N LYS A 103 11.04 -10.83 16.08
CA LYS A 103 11.85 -11.72 16.92
C LYS A 103 13.19 -12.13 16.29
N ILE A 104 13.41 -11.84 15.01
CA ILE A 104 14.63 -12.24 14.30
C ILE A 104 15.79 -11.32 14.73
N ASP A 105 16.82 -11.91 15.33
CA ASP A 105 18.06 -11.22 15.68
C ASP A 105 18.80 -10.76 14.42
N GLY A 106 19.48 -9.61 14.50
CA GLY A 106 20.17 -8.98 13.38
C GLY A 106 19.29 -8.03 12.55
N ILE A 107 17.98 -8.23 12.50
CA ILE A 107 17.05 -7.24 11.95
C ILE A 107 16.82 -6.14 12.99
N GLU A 108 17.06 -4.89 12.59
CA GLU A 108 16.86 -3.70 13.41
C GLU A 108 15.69 -2.84 12.92
N ARG A 109 15.38 -2.89 11.62
CA ARG A 109 14.34 -2.06 11.00
C ARG A 109 13.43 -2.85 10.08
N ILE A 110 12.14 -2.79 10.34
CA ILE A 110 11.10 -3.39 9.52
C ILE A 110 10.24 -2.27 8.93
N ARG A 111 10.13 -2.26 7.60
CA ARG A 111 9.25 -1.37 6.84
C ARG A 111 8.27 -2.20 6.04
N PHE A 112 7.16 -1.58 5.68
CA PHE A 112 6.27 -2.08 4.66
C PHE A 112 5.60 -0.89 3.96
N MET A 113 5.08 -1.14 2.77
CA MET A 113 4.29 -0.17 2.00
C MET A 113 3.06 -0.86 1.44
N THR A 114 2.21 -0.11 0.73
CA THR A 114 0.97 -0.60 0.08
C THR A 114 -0.11 -1.02 1.07
N SER A 115 -0.29 -0.27 2.16
CA SER A 115 -1.43 -0.48 3.03
C SER A 115 -2.73 -0.06 2.33
N HIS A 116 -3.83 -0.74 2.64
CA HIS A 116 -5.15 -0.36 2.15
C HIS A 116 -6.04 0.05 3.32
N PRO A 117 -6.64 1.26 3.34
CA PRO A 117 -7.39 1.76 4.49
C PRO A 117 -8.49 0.82 4.98
N LYS A 118 -9.23 0.17 4.08
CA LYS A 118 -10.27 -0.81 4.44
C LYS A 118 -9.76 -2.05 5.22
N ASP A 119 -8.50 -2.43 5.02
CA ASP A 119 -7.92 -3.68 5.55
C ASP A 119 -6.99 -3.42 6.75
N LEU A 120 -6.75 -2.16 7.11
CA LEU A 120 -5.89 -1.81 8.24
C LEU A 120 -6.62 -2.07 9.55
N SER A 121 -6.18 -3.11 10.27
CA SER A 121 -6.81 -3.57 11.51
C SER A 121 -6.29 -2.83 12.75
N GLN A 122 -7.09 -2.82 13.81
CA GLN A 122 -6.62 -2.34 15.13
C GLN A 122 -5.42 -3.17 15.62
N GLU A 123 -5.41 -4.48 15.36
CA GLU A 123 -4.28 -5.37 15.70
C GLU A 123 -2.96 -4.87 15.09
N LEU A 124 -2.96 -4.39 13.84
CA LEU A 124 -1.74 -3.85 13.23
C LEU A 124 -1.28 -2.56 13.91
N ILE A 125 -2.21 -1.67 14.27
CA ILE A 125 -1.91 -0.44 14.99
C ILE A 125 -1.23 -0.77 16.33
N ASP A 126 -1.78 -1.73 17.07
CA ASP A 126 -1.26 -2.15 18.36
C ASP A 126 0.14 -2.80 18.22
N VAL A 127 0.33 -3.65 17.20
CA VAL A 127 1.66 -4.25 16.89
C VAL A 127 2.69 -3.19 16.56
N MET A 128 2.36 -2.22 15.70
CA MET A 128 3.27 -1.12 15.38
C MET A 128 3.57 -0.27 16.62
N LYS A 129 2.56 -0.04 17.47
CA LYS A 129 2.67 0.77 18.69
C LYS A 129 3.63 0.15 19.71
N ASP A 130 3.60 -1.16 19.89
CA ASP A 130 4.42 -1.84 20.91
C ASP A 130 5.80 -2.24 20.37
N SER A 131 6.00 -2.18 19.05
CA SER A 131 7.23 -2.57 18.40
C SER A 131 8.36 -1.55 18.56
N THR A 132 9.58 -2.09 18.64
CA THR A 132 10.83 -1.32 18.64
C THR A 132 11.57 -1.37 17.31
N LYS A 133 11.27 -2.36 16.45
CA LYS A 133 11.91 -2.54 15.13
C LYS A 133 11.04 -2.07 13.96
N ILE A 134 9.72 -2.06 14.11
CA ILE A 134 8.80 -1.61 13.06
C ILE A 134 8.82 -0.08 13.01
N CYS A 135 9.18 0.46 11.85
CA CYS A 135 9.30 1.90 11.68
C CYS A 135 7.94 2.59 11.85
N ARG A 136 7.92 3.75 12.55
CA ARG A 136 6.76 4.65 12.69
C ARG A 136 6.49 5.44 11.41
N HIS A 137 6.32 4.73 10.31
CA HIS A 137 5.94 5.27 9.02
C HIS A 137 4.89 4.36 8.39
N LEU A 138 3.74 4.93 8.04
CA LEU A 138 2.65 4.23 7.40
C LEU A 138 2.22 4.97 6.13
N HIS A 139 2.37 4.28 5.01
CA HIS A 139 1.87 4.76 3.73
C HIS A 139 0.41 4.29 3.54
N LEU A 140 -0.53 5.22 3.65
CA LEU A 140 -1.98 4.98 3.65
C LEU A 140 -2.64 5.73 2.48
N PRO A 141 -2.80 5.12 1.31
CA PRO A 141 -3.31 5.78 0.12
C PRO A 141 -4.79 6.17 0.24
N LEU A 142 -5.07 7.47 0.20
CA LEU A 142 -6.42 8.02 0.24
C LEU A 142 -7.11 7.92 -1.12
N GLN A 143 -6.37 8.22 -2.19
CA GLN A 143 -6.80 8.31 -3.59
C GLN A 143 -7.71 9.51 -3.87
N SER A 144 -8.80 9.69 -3.12
CA SER A 144 -9.67 10.88 -3.15
C SER A 144 -10.29 11.10 -1.77
N GLY A 145 -10.51 12.36 -1.38
CA GLY A 145 -11.24 12.69 -0.16
C GLY A 145 -12.76 12.66 -0.31
N SER A 146 -13.31 12.50 -1.52
CA SER A 146 -14.76 12.43 -1.72
C SER A 146 -15.28 11.01 -1.54
N THR A 147 -16.20 10.81 -0.59
CA THR A 147 -16.91 9.52 -0.41
C THR A 147 -17.61 9.06 -1.69
N ARG A 148 -18.15 9.99 -2.48
CA ARG A 148 -18.81 9.69 -3.76
C ARG A 148 -17.80 9.14 -4.78
N LEU A 149 -16.65 9.80 -4.93
CA LEU A 149 -15.59 9.31 -5.84
C LEU A 149 -14.94 8.03 -5.33
N LEU A 150 -14.68 7.89 -4.04
CA LEU A 150 -14.15 6.67 -3.44
C LEU A 150 -15.03 5.45 -3.75
N LYS A 151 -16.37 5.64 -3.78
CA LYS A 151 -17.31 4.59 -4.19
C LYS A 151 -17.13 4.21 -5.67
N ILE A 152 -17.00 5.18 -6.57
CA ILE A 152 -16.76 4.97 -8.01
C ILE A 152 -15.38 4.35 -8.26
N MET A 153 -14.39 4.71 -7.46
CA MET A 153 -13.04 4.13 -7.42
C MET A 153 -13.02 2.70 -6.87
N ASN A 154 -14.16 2.20 -6.34
CA ASN A 154 -14.29 0.90 -5.69
C ASN A 154 -13.38 0.72 -4.45
N ARG A 155 -13.22 1.78 -3.64
CA ARG A 155 -12.31 1.78 -2.48
C ARG A 155 -12.88 1.13 -1.21
N ARG A 156 -14.21 0.97 -1.12
CA ARG A 156 -14.91 0.28 0.00
C ARG A 156 -14.68 0.93 1.38
N TYR A 157 -14.43 2.22 1.41
CA TYR A 157 -14.44 3.06 2.61
C TYR A 157 -14.94 4.47 2.25
N THR A 158 -15.28 5.26 3.26
CA THR A 158 -15.72 6.66 3.13
C THR A 158 -14.66 7.62 3.69
N LYS A 159 -14.80 8.91 3.39
CA LYS A 159 -13.99 9.99 3.98
C LYS A 159 -13.97 9.91 5.50
N GLU A 160 -15.13 9.74 6.11
CA GLU A 160 -15.31 9.73 7.57
C GLU A 160 -14.59 8.54 8.19
N SER A 161 -14.77 7.34 7.63
CA SER A 161 -14.08 6.14 8.12
C SER A 161 -12.56 6.22 7.95
N TYR A 162 -12.08 6.93 6.92
CA TYR A 162 -10.66 7.16 6.70
C TYR A 162 -10.09 8.13 7.75
N LEU A 163 -10.80 9.24 8.02
CA LEU A 163 -10.39 10.21 9.04
C LEU A 163 -10.41 9.60 10.45
N ASP A 164 -11.42 8.78 10.77
CA ASP A 164 -11.45 7.99 12.02
C ASP A 164 -10.24 7.08 12.14
N LEU A 165 -9.90 6.35 11.07
CA LEU A 165 -8.73 5.49 11.05
C LEU A 165 -7.44 6.27 11.31
N VAL A 166 -7.25 7.42 10.67
CA VAL A 166 -6.10 8.31 10.89
C VAL A 166 -6.03 8.75 12.35
N GLU A 167 -7.17 9.14 12.94
CA GLU A 167 -7.23 9.59 14.33
C GLU A 167 -6.85 8.47 15.31
N ARG A 168 -7.36 7.25 15.08
CA ARG A 168 -6.98 6.08 15.89
C ARG A 168 -5.49 5.78 15.80
N ILE A 169 -4.91 5.87 14.60
CA ILE A 169 -3.48 5.66 14.38
C ILE A 169 -2.64 6.70 15.16
N ARG A 170 -3.00 7.99 15.05
CA ARG A 170 -2.28 9.08 15.75
C ARG A 170 -2.45 9.05 17.26
N THR A 171 -3.64 8.69 17.73
CA THR A 171 -3.88 8.50 19.17
C THR A 171 -2.99 7.39 19.73
N ALA A 172 -2.84 6.29 19.00
CA ALA A 172 -1.99 5.18 19.40
C ALA A 172 -0.49 5.50 19.28
N MET A 173 -0.11 6.27 18.26
CA MET A 173 1.29 6.59 17.90
C MET A 173 1.40 8.08 17.48
N PRO A 174 1.55 9.02 18.44
CA PRO A 174 1.55 10.45 18.14
C PRO A 174 2.69 10.92 17.23
N ASP A 175 3.79 10.16 17.17
CA ASP A 175 4.99 10.42 16.38
C ASP A 175 4.98 9.76 14.99
N ILE A 176 3.88 9.13 14.59
CA ILE A 176 3.81 8.40 13.32
C ILE A 176 3.83 9.31 12.09
N SER A 177 4.73 8.99 11.17
CA SER A 177 4.77 9.55 9.83
C SER A 177 3.68 8.93 8.95
N LEU A 178 2.77 9.76 8.42
CA LEU A 178 1.74 9.34 7.48
C LEU A 178 2.04 9.89 6.09
N THR A 179 2.07 8.99 5.10
CA THR A 179 2.17 9.35 3.69
C THR A 179 1.00 8.79 2.90
N THR A 180 0.69 9.35 1.73
CA THR A 180 -0.49 8.95 0.96
C THR A 180 -0.29 9.06 -0.55
N ASP A 181 -1.23 8.51 -1.31
CA ASP A 181 -1.37 8.74 -2.75
C ASP A 181 -2.70 9.44 -3.01
N ILE A 182 -2.72 10.37 -3.96
CA ILE A 182 -3.92 11.10 -4.40
C ILE A 182 -3.97 11.11 -5.93
N ILE A 183 -5.13 10.80 -6.50
CA ILE A 183 -5.41 10.88 -7.93
C ILE A 183 -6.35 12.06 -8.18
N VAL A 184 -5.92 12.99 -9.03
CA VAL A 184 -6.69 14.17 -9.45
C VAL A 184 -7.19 14.00 -10.88
N GLY A 185 -8.39 14.48 -11.18
CA GLY A 185 -9.00 14.38 -12.51
C GLY A 185 -9.55 12.99 -12.83
N PHE A 186 -9.91 12.21 -11.80
CA PHE A 186 -10.56 10.92 -12.00
C PHE A 186 -11.91 11.09 -12.74
N PRO A 187 -12.33 10.15 -13.61
CA PRO A 187 -13.58 10.30 -14.36
C PRO A 187 -14.79 10.55 -13.45
N GLY A 188 -15.45 11.68 -13.69
CA GLY A 188 -16.59 12.17 -12.92
C GLY A 188 -16.26 13.05 -11.72
N GLU A 189 -15.00 13.42 -11.49
CA GLU A 189 -14.60 14.33 -10.41
C GLU A 189 -15.13 15.76 -10.65
N THR A 190 -15.92 16.25 -9.71
CA THR A 190 -16.41 17.65 -9.68
C THR A 190 -15.50 18.52 -8.81
N GLU A 191 -15.73 19.84 -8.85
CA GLU A 191 -14.99 20.76 -7.99
C GLU A 191 -15.24 20.50 -6.51
N GLU A 192 -16.47 20.13 -6.14
CA GLU A 192 -16.83 19.78 -4.78
C GLU A 192 -16.05 18.55 -4.29
N ASP A 193 -15.91 17.51 -5.12
CA ASP A 193 -15.12 16.33 -4.72
C ASP A 193 -13.62 16.64 -4.58
N PHE A 194 -13.12 17.55 -5.40
CA PHE A 194 -11.74 18.01 -5.29
C PHE A 194 -11.53 18.82 -4.00
N LEU A 195 -12.44 19.72 -3.66
CA LEU A 195 -12.40 20.47 -2.41
C LEU A 195 -12.50 19.55 -1.18
N GLU A 196 -13.31 18.49 -1.24
CA GLU A 196 -13.36 17.43 -0.22
C GLU A 196 -12.00 16.75 -0.04
N THR A 197 -11.26 16.54 -1.13
CA THR A 197 -9.88 16.01 -1.10
C THR A 197 -8.91 16.98 -0.42
N MET A 198 -8.97 18.26 -0.78
CA MET A 198 -8.16 19.31 -0.15
C MET A 198 -8.44 19.43 1.36
N ASP A 199 -9.70 19.30 1.78
CA ASP A 199 -10.09 19.28 3.19
C ASP A 199 -9.47 18.10 3.96
N VAL A 200 -9.48 16.89 3.39
CA VAL A 200 -8.80 15.74 4.02
C VAL A 200 -7.30 15.96 4.12
N VAL A 201 -6.66 16.50 3.09
CA VAL A 201 -5.22 16.81 3.12
C VAL A 201 -4.88 17.80 4.23
N ARG A 202 -5.68 18.84 4.43
CA ARG A 202 -5.48 19.80 5.55
C ARG A 202 -5.69 19.16 6.92
N LYS A 203 -6.76 18.38 7.08
CA LYS A 203 -7.10 17.75 8.36
C LYS A 203 -6.08 16.70 8.77
N VAL A 204 -5.60 15.91 7.80
CA VAL A 204 -4.58 14.92 8.07
C VAL A 204 -3.23 15.60 8.20
N GLY A 205 -2.79 16.47 7.30
CA GLY A 205 -1.42 17.00 7.37
C GLY A 205 -0.41 15.86 7.21
N TYR A 206 -0.41 15.25 6.02
CA TYR A 206 0.53 14.19 5.68
C TYR A 206 1.96 14.73 5.65
N GLU A 207 2.94 13.91 6.01
CA GLU A 207 4.35 14.28 5.86
C GLU A 207 4.78 14.30 4.39
N SER A 208 4.13 13.48 3.57
CA SER A 208 4.30 13.49 2.12
C SER A 208 3.07 12.91 1.43
N ALA A 209 2.72 13.44 0.27
CA ALA A 209 1.68 12.89 -0.59
C ALA A 209 2.22 12.73 -2.02
N PHE A 210 2.10 11.52 -2.57
CA PHE A 210 2.32 11.28 -3.98
C PHE A 210 1.06 11.67 -4.76
N THR A 211 1.14 12.75 -5.51
CA THR A 211 0.03 13.26 -6.29
C THR A 211 0.18 12.83 -7.74
N PHE A 212 -0.90 12.35 -8.34
CA PHE A 212 -0.93 11.89 -9.72
C PHE A 212 -2.13 12.49 -10.46
N LEU A 213 -1.91 12.91 -11.71
CA LEU A 213 -3.00 13.08 -12.65
C LEU A 213 -3.54 11.70 -13.03
N TYR A 214 -4.86 11.57 -13.08
CA TYR A 214 -5.48 10.36 -13.59
C TYR A 214 -4.97 10.06 -15.00
N SER A 215 -4.49 8.84 -15.19
CA SER A 215 -4.00 8.35 -16.47
C SER A 215 -4.80 7.12 -16.87
N LYS A 216 -5.41 7.17 -18.05
CA LYS A 216 -6.15 6.04 -18.61
C LYS A 216 -5.22 4.84 -18.78
N ARG A 217 -5.60 3.72 -18.16
CA ARG A 217 -4.91 2.43 -18.34
C ARG A 217 -5.86 1.49 -19.08
N THR A 218 -5.47 1.06 -20.27
CA THR A 218 -6.22 0.09 -21.08
C THR A 218 -6.55 -1.15 -20.26
N GLY A 219 -7.80 -1.60 -20.32
CA GLY A 219 -8.30 -2.76 -19.56
C GLY A 219 -8.84 -2.44 -18.16
N THR A 220 -8.77 -1.19 -17.70
CA THR A 220 -9.38 -0.78 -16.41
C THR A 220 -10.81 -0.24 -16.60
N PRO A 221 -11.74 -0.46 -15.65
CA PRO A 221 -13.10 0.07 -15.73
C PRO A 221 -13.18 1.60 -15.89
N ALA A 222 -12.26 2.34 -15.25
CA ALA A 222 -12.24 3.80 -15.34
C ALA A 222 -11.86 4.31 -16.74
N ALA A 223 -11.10 3.52 -17.50
CA ALA A 223 -10.67 3.93 -18.84
C ALA A 223 -11.83 4.00 -19.85
N THR A 224 -12.93 3.29 -19.61
CA THR A 224 -14.13 3.27 -20.46
C THR A 224 -15.23 4.20 -19.97
N MET A 225 -15.02 4.93 -18.88
CA MET A 225 -16.01 5.91 -18.37
C MET A 225 -16.09 7.13 -19.30
N GLU A 226 -17.30 7.59 -19.62
CA GLU A 226 -17.50 8.69 -20.58
C GLU A 226 -17.22 10.08 -19.98
N ASN A 227 -17.47 10.25 -18.69
CA ASN A 227 -17.34 11.50 -17.93
C ASN A 227 -15.89 11.83 -17.55
N GLN A 228 -14.98 11.80 -18.52
CA GLN A 228 -13.59 12.17 -18.33
C GLN A 228 -13.47 13.67 -18.00
N VAL A 229 -12.56 14.02 -17.10
CA VAL A 229 -12.28 15.43 -16.76
C VAL A 229 -11.36 16.03 -17.81
N GLU A 230 -11.63 17.27 -18.23
CA GLU A 230 -10.77 17.99 -19.16
C GLU A 230 -9.37 18.18 -18.57
N GLU A 231 -8.34 18.00 -19.41
CA GLU A 231 -6.94 18.05 -18.97
C GLU A 231 -6.59 19.38 -18.29
N ALA A 232 -7.10 20.50 -18.81
CA ALA A 232 -6.87 21.82 -18.23
C ALA A 232 -7.43 21.93 -16.79
N VAL A 233 -8.61 21.36 -16.54
CA VAL A 233 -9.24 21.33 -15.20
C VAL A 233 -8.47 20.41 -14.27
N ALA A 234 -8.10 19.20 -14.73
CA ALA A 234 -7.33 18.26 -13.93
C ALA A 234 -5.96 18.84 -13.54
N LYS A 235 -5.30 19.56 -14.46
CA LYS A 235 -4.03 20.24 -14.21
C LYS A 235 -4.17 21.39 -13.22
N GLU A 236 -5.18 22.24 -13.36
CA GLU A 236 -5.46 23.34 -12.43
C GLU A 236 -5.64 22.83 -10.99
N ARG A 237 -6.43 21.76 -10.82
CA ARG A 237 -6.64 21.10 -9.54
C ARG A 237 -5.36 20.47 -9.01
N PHE A 238 -4.59 19.81 -9.87
CA PHE A 238 -3.31 19.22 -9.49
C PHE A 238 -2.35 20.28 -8.94
N ASP A 239 -2.23 21.43 -9.60
CA ASP A 239 -1.35 22.52 -9.17
C ASP A 239 -1.79 23.09 -7.81
N ARG A 240 -3.11 23.23 -7.58
CA ARG A 240 -3.67 23.63 -6.27
C ARG A 240 -3.36 22.62 -5.17
N LEU A 241 -3.51 21.33 -5.45
CA LEU A 241 -3.19 20.27 -4.51
C LEU A 241 -1.70 20.22 -4.19
N LEU A 242 -0.85 20.34 -5.22
CA LEU A 242 0.59 20.33 -5.06
C LEU A 242 1.05 21.49 -4.17
N LYS A 243 0.49 22.69 -4.37
CA LYS A 243 0.77 23.84 -3.52
C LYS A 243 0.44 23.55 -2.05
N LEU A 244 -0.73 22.97 -1.77
CA LEU A 244 -1.13 22.64 -0.40
C LEU A 244 -0.23 21.57 0.24
N VAL A 245 0.20 20.55 -0.52
CA VAL A 245 1.07 19.48 0.00
C VAL A 245 2.49 19.98 0.30
N GLN A 246 2.90 21.11 -0.29
CA GLN A 246 4.21 21.73 -0.09
C GLN A 246 4.23 22.80 1.02
N GLU A 247 3.07 23.18 1.55
CA GLU A 247 2.93 24.10 2.70
C GLU A 247 3.18 23.37 4.02
#